data_AF-A0A816SQE7-F1
#
_entry.id   AF-A0A816SQE7-F1
#
_cell.length_a   1.000
_cell.length_b   1.000
_cell.length_c   1.000
_cell.angle_alpha   90.00
_cell.angle_beta   90.00
_cell.angle_gamma   90.00
#
_symmetry.space_group_name_H-M   'P 1'
#
loop_
_entity.id
_entity.type
_entity.pdbx_description
1 polymer ?
#
loop_
_entity_poly.entity_id
_entity_poly.type
_entity_poly.pdbx_seq_one_letter_code
_entity_poly.pdbx_strand_id
1 'polypeptide(L)'
;MCMATGGEDSPEVQNVGWEYGLVKPKGAIRPDGWAYRFPTTNTTILYYWSASLSDLVPMNNTDPPRLTAMHLDRPPAFMRNYLHRFDVLVLNTGHHWNRGKIEGNHWVMHVNGTQVEGEFLKDIKDAKDFTIRSVAKWLDAQLPLHPQLKAFLGRYLRGILETEIGTQVGTVTTRFLCLEEARSQGMLMDRLIRRWRVL
;
A
#
# COMPACT_ATOMS: atom_id res chain seq x y z
N MET A 1 13.84 8.18 -5.05
CA MET A 1 15.23 8.32 -5.50
C MET A 1 15.93 6.98 -5.40
N CYS A 2 16.42 6.50 -4.24
CA CYS A 2 17.19 5.24 -4.11
C CYS A 2 16.82 4.07 -5.05
N MET A 3 15.56 3.64 -5.11
CA MET A 3 15.19 2.52 -5.99
C MET A 3 15.12 2.90 -7.47
N ALA A 4 14.60 4.08 -7.83
CA ALA A 4 14.43 4.51 -9.23
C ALA A 4 15.73 5.01 -9.88
N THR A 5 16.59 5.63 -9.09
CA THR A 5 17.79 6.35 -9.54
C THR A 5 19.08 5.81 -8.94
N GLY A 6 19.05 4.70 -8.20
CA GLY A 6 20.22 4.18 -7.49
C GLY A 6 20.65 5.03 -6.28
N GLY A 7 19.89 6.06 -5.93
CA GLY A 7 20.19 6.97 -4.82
C GLY A 7 20.63 8.35 -5.26
N GLU A 8 20.82 8.54 -6.56
CA GLU A 8 21.28 9.78 -7.15
C GLU A 8 20.11 10.66 -7.58
N ASP A 9 20.32 11.98 -7.62
CA ASP A 9 19.37 12.88 -8.25
C ASP A 9 19.44 12.70 -9.77
N SER A 10 18.28 12.52 -10.40
CA SER A 10 18.18 12.39 -11.86
C SER A 10 17.04 13.26 -12.38
N PRO A 11 17.26 14.06 -13.44
CA PRO A 11 16.20 14.85 -14.08
C PRO A 11 15.11 13.97 -14.73
N GLU A 12 15.39 12.68 -14.93
CA GLU A 12 14.45 11.71 -15.49
C GLU A 12 13.34 11.29 -14.52
N VAL A 13 13.45 11.68 -13.24
CA VAL A 13 12.52 11.28 -12.18
C VAL A 13 12.14 12.47 -11.31
N GLN A 14 10.85 12.76 -11.23
CA GLN A 14 10.29 13.83 -10.40
C GLN A 14 9.64 13.26 -9.14
N ASN A 15 9.94 13.82 -7.96
CA ASN A 15 9.20 13.48 -6.75
C ASN A 15 7.85 14.20 -6.73
N VAL A 16 6.78 13.41 -6.82
CA VAL A 16 5.38 13.88 -6.87
C VAL A 16 4.57 13.41 -5.66
N GLY A 17 5.25 13.03 -4.56
CA GLY A 17 4.59 12.53 -3.34
C GLY A 17 3.54 13.48 -2.77
N TRP A 18 3.73 14.79 -2.93
CA TRP A 18 2.80 15.82 -2.47
C TRP A 18 1.42 15.73 -3.15
N GLU A 19 1.34 15.27 -4.40
CA GLU A 19 0.07 15.08 -5.12
C GLU A 19 -0.81 13.98 -4.53
N TYR A 20 -0.22 13.13 -3.69
CA TYR A 20 -0.86 12.02 -3.00
C TYR A 20 -0.86 12.22 -1.47
N GLY A 21 -0.49 13.41 -0.98
CA GLY A 21 -0.42 13.67 0.46
C GLY A 21 0.71 12.91 1.18
N LEU A 22 1.71 12.40 0.46
CA LEU A 22 2.86 11.66 1.02
C LEU A 22 3.99 12.59 1.48
N VAL A 23 3.62 13.80 1.92
CA VAL A 23 4.57 14.76 2.50
C VAL A 23 4.89 14.30 3.92
N LYS A 24 6.18 14.24 4.27
CA LYS A 24 6.62 13.88 5.61
C LYS A 24 6.03 14.89 6.63
N PRO A 25 5.19 14.46 7.58
CA PRO A 25 4.64 15.36 8.60
C PRO A 25 5.74 15.95 9.49
N LYS A 26 5.50 17.15 10.03
CA LYS A 26 6.44 17.79 10.96
C LYS A 26 6.66 16.89 12.18
N GLY A 27 7.93 16.61 12.49
CA GLY A 27 8.31 15.75 13.62
C GLY A 27 8.23 14.24 13.35
N ALA A 28 7.70 13.80 12.20
CA ALA A 28 7.73 12.39 11.83
C ALA A 28 9.18 11.95 11.54
N ILE A 29 9.51 10.68 11.78
CA ILE A 29 10.84 10.13 11.46
C ILE A 29 10.94 9.86 9.95
N ARG A 30 9.85 9.37 9.33
CA ARG A 30 9.75 8.98 7.92
C ARG A 30 8.40 9.40 7.33
N PRO A 31 8.30 9.62 6.01
CA PRO A 31 7.00 9.75 5.35
C PRO A 31 6.27 8.39 5.32
N ASP A 32 4.96 8.43 5.12
CA ASP A 32 4.12 7.23 4.98
C ASP A 32 4.29 6.55 3.60
N GLY A 33 5.08 7.13 2.71
CA GLY A 33 5.27 6.61 1.36
C GLY A 33 6.13 7.53 0.50
N TRP A 34 6.15 7.25 -0.80
CA TRP A 34 6.79 8.10 -1.81
C TRP A 34 6.09 7.92 -3.16
N ALA A 35 6.17 8.93 -4.03
CA ALA A 35 5.70 8.84 -5.40
C ALA A 35 6.69 9.50 -6.34
N TYR A 36 7.03 8.81 -7.43
CA TYR A 36 7.99 9.26 -8.43
C TYR A 36 7.37 9.19 -9.82
N ARG A 37 7.44 10.28 -10.56
CA ARG A 37 6.96 10.40 -11.94
C ARG A 37 8.13 10.39 -12.91
N PHE A 38 8.01 9.62 -13.97
CA PHE A 38 8.91 9.62 -15.12
C PHE A 38 8.30 10.53 -16.19
N PRO A 39 8.81 11.76 -16.42
CA PRO A 39 8.14 12.73 -17.28
C PRO A 39 8.01 12.27 -18.73
N THR A 40 9.00 11.54 -19.24
CA THR A 40 9.05 11.06 -20.63
C THR A 40 7.88 10.15 -21.00
N THR A 41 7.42 9.32 -20.05
CA THR A 41 6.30 8.38 -20.25
C THR A 41 5.03 8.80 -19.50
N ASN A 42 5.12 9.87 -18.69
CA ASN A 42 4.12 10.28 -17.71
C ASN A 42 3.76 9.20 -16.68
N THR A 43 4.54 8.12 -16.57
CA THR A 43 4.31 7.02 -15.64
C THR A 43 4.63 7.46 -14.20
N THR A 44 3.76 7.11 -13.25
CA THR A 44 4.02 7.36 -11.81
C THR A 44 4.13 6.03 -11.07
N ILE A 45 5.23 5.85 -10.33
CA ILE A 45 5.40 4.74 -9.41
C ILE A 45 5.29 5.28 -7.99
N LEU A 46 4.37 4.70 -7.21
CA LEU A 46 4.05 5.12 -5.87
C LEU A 46 4.12 3.92 -4.93
N TYR A 47 4.60 4.20 -3.72
CA TYR A 47 4.61 3.28 -2.61
C TYR A 47 3.94 3.93 -1.41
N TYR A 48 3.08 3.18 -0.73
CA TYR A 48 2.47 3.59 0.53
C TYR A 48 2.66 2.49 1.58
N TRP A 49 3.10 2.90 2.76
CA TRP A 49 3.33 2.01 3.89
C TRP A 49 2.00 1.69 4.56
N SER A 50 1.42 0.55 4.22
CA SER A 50 0.29 -0.02 4.95
C SER A 50 0.61 -1.46 5.36
N ALA A 51 1.09 -1.61 6.59
CA ALA A 51 1.60 -2.89 7.06
C ALA A 51 0.51 -3.98 7.20
N SER A 52 -0.69 -3.58 7.63
CA SER A 52 -1.82 -4.48 7.87
C SER A 52 -2.89 -4.46 6.77
N LEU A 53 -2.85 -3.50 5.84
CA LEU A 53 -3.96 -3.17 4.94
C LEU A 53 -5.26 -2.71 5.64
N SER A 54 -5.20 -2.42 6.93
CA SER A 54 -6.31 -1.85 7.68
C SER A 54 -6.27 -0.33 7.65
N ASP A 55 -7.43 0.28 7.83
CA ASP A 55 -7.51 1.69 8.23
C ASP A 55 -7.04 1.86 9.68
N LEU A 56 -6.19 2.86 9.91
CA LEU A 56 -5.62 3.16 11.22
C LEU A 56 -6.07 4.55 11.67
N VAL A 57 -6.85 4.61 12.74
CA VAL A 57 -7.45 5.85 13.24
C VAL A 57 -7.02 6.07 14.69
N PRO A 58 -6.40 7.21 15.04
CA PRO A 58 -6.09 7.54 16.43
C PRO A 58 -7.35 7.49 17.31
N MET A 59 -7.26 6.82 18.46
CA MET A 59 -8.34 6.78 19.42
C MET A 59 -8.29 8.01 20.33
N ASN A 60 -9.45 8.42 20.83
CA ASN A 60 -9.57 9.52 21.77
C ASN A 60 -9.46 9.01 23.22
N ASN A 61 -8.38 8.30 23.54
CA ASN A 61 -8.08 7.86 24.91
C ASN A 61 -7.24 8.90 25.64
N THR A 62 -7.59 9.18 26.89
CA THR A 62 -6.90 10.13 27.76
C THR A 62 -5.62 9.55 28.35
N ASP A 63 -5.64 8.27 28.68
CA ASP A 63 -4.52 7.62 29.36
C ASP A 63 -3.47 7.14 28.36
N PRO A 64 -2.17 7.40 28.57
CA PRO A 64 -1.13 6.86 27.71
C PRO A 64 -1.03 5.31 27.82
N PRO A 65 -0.58 4.63 26.75
CA PRO A 65 -0.17 5.17 25.46
C PRO A 65 -1.36 5.56 24.57
N ARG A 66 -1.15 6.47 23.61
CA ARG A 66 -2.18 6.79 22.61
C ARG A 66 -2.49 5.54 21.79
N LEU A 67 -3.74 5.09 21.85
CA LEU A 67 -4.20 3.91 21.15
C LEU A 67 -4.57 4.26 19.71
N THR A 68 -4.49 3.28 18.83
CA THR A 68 -4.92 3.41 17.44
C THR A 68 -5.93 2.31 17.13
N ALA A 69 -7.11 2.71 16.66
CA ALA A 69 -8.11 1.79 16.16
C ALA A 69 -7.65 1.26 14.80
N MET A 70 -7.45 -0.04 14.72
CA MET A 70 -7.12 -0.79 13.52
C MET A 70 -8.39 -1.44 12.98
N HIS A 71 -8.99 -0.83 11.98
CA HIS A 71 -10.24 -1.30 11.37
C HIS A 71 -9.97 -2.43 10.39
N LEU A 72 -10.31 -3.66 10.79
CA LEU A 72 -10.08 -4.86 9.98
C LEU A 72 -11.01 -4.94 8.76
N ASP A 73 -12.14 -4.24 8.82
CA ASP A 73 -13.20 -4.25 7.80
C ASP A 73 -13.09 -3.08 6.80
N ARG A 74 -12.04 -2.26 6.90
CA ARG A 74 -11.86 -1.06 6.10
C ARG A 74 -10.46 -1.02 5.51
N PRO A 75 -10.33 -0.76 4.19
CA PRO A 75 -9.02 -0.52 3.59
C PRO A 75 -8.39 0.76 4.12
N PRO A 76 -7.06 0.95 3.94
CA PRO A 76 -6.37 2.13 4.41
C PRO A 76 -7.00 3.40 3.82
N ALA A 77 -7.15 4.46 4.64
CA ALA A 77 -7.71 5.73 4.17
C ALA A 77 -7.03 6.26 2.90
N PHE A 78 -5.72 6.08 2.75
CA PHE A 78 -4.99 6.43 1.54
C PHE A 78 -5.58 5.77 0.29
N MET A 79 -5.86 4.46 0.35
CA MET A 79 -6.46 3.75 -0.78
C MET A 79 -7.86 4.27 -1.08
N ARG A 80 -8.69 4.51 -0.05
CA ARG A 80 -10.05 5.06 -0.25
C ARG A 80 -10.03 6.43 -0.92
N ASN A 81 -9.05 7.27 -0.59
CA ASN A 81 -8.96 8.63 -1.09
C ASN A 81 -8.37 8.71 -2.51
N TYR A 82 -7.44 7.81 -2.84
CA TYR A 82 -6.64 7.90 -4.07
C TYR A 82 -6.87 6.78 -5.08
N LEU A 83 -7.77 5.81 -4.81
CA LEU A 83 -8.01 4.68 -5.73
C LEU A 83 -8.28 5.11 -7.17
N HIS A 84 -9.05 6.18 -7.35
CA HIS A 84 -9.40 6.76 -8.64
C HIS A 84 -8.21 7.27 -9.46
N ARG A 85 -7.02 7.37 -8.85
CA ARG A 85 -5.77 7.79 -9.50
C ARG A 85 -4.85 6.62 -9.83
N PHE A 86 -5.27 5.38 -9.62
CA PHE A 86 -4.42 4.21 -9.88
C PHE A 86 -4.94 3.43 -11.08
N ASP A 87 -4.02 3.03 -11.95
CA ASP A 87 -4.27 2.10 -13.05
C ASP A 87 -3.87 0.68 -12.62
N VAL A 88 -2.86 0.58 -11.76
CA VAL A 88 -2.41 -0.69 -11.20
C VAL A 88 -2.20 -0.57 -9.69
N LEU A 89 -2.81 -1.49 -8.96
CA LEU A 89 -2.74 -1.62 -7.51
C LEU A 89 -2.13 -2.96 -7.12
N VAL A 90 -1.04 -2.93 -6.36
CA VAL A 90 -0.38 -4.12 -5.82
C VAL A 90 -0.45 -4.07 -4.30
N LEU A 91 -1.20 -5.02 -3.73
CA LEU A 91 -1.41 -5.15 -2.29
C LEU A 91 -0.49 -6.22 -1.73
N ASN A 92 0.20 -5.98 -0.61
CA ASN A 92 0.93 -6.99 0.13
C ASN A 92 0.76 -6.80 1.64
N THR A 93 0.61 -7.89 2.38
CA THR A 93 0.64 -7.91 3.84
C THR A 93 1.03 -9.29 4.35
N GLY A 94 1.68 -9.36 5.50
CA GLY A 94 2.23 -10.61 6.01
C GLY A 94 2.94 -10.45 7.34
N HIS A 95 4.25 -10.25 7.32
CA HIS A 95 5.12 -10.30 8.51
C HIS A 95 4.72 -9.34 9.64
N HIS A 96 4.02 -8.25 9.33
CA HIS A 96 3.52 -7.30 10.32
C HIS A 96 2.30 -7.79 11.13
N TRP A 97 1.64 -8.85 10.68
CA TRP A 97 0.62 -9.56 11.46
C TRP A 97 1.26 -10.48 12.49
N ASN A 98 1.79 -9.88 13.56
CA ASN A 98 2.29 -10.60 14.73
C ASN A 98 1.99 -9.82 16.00
N ARG A 99 1.96 -10.53 17.13
CA ARG A 99 1.52 -10.01 18.42
C ARG A 99 2.35 -8.82 18.88
N GLY A 100 3.68 -8.97 18.86
CA GLY A 100 4.59 -7.92 19.31
C GLY A 100 4.50 -6.63 18.49
N LYS A 101 4.23 -6.71 17.17
CA LYS A 101 4.03 -5.51 16.34
C LYS A 101 2.68 -4.85 16.62
N ILE A 102 1.61 -5.61 16.80
CA ILE A 102 0.29 -5.05 17.10
C ILE A 102 0.31 -4.37 18.47
N GLU A 103 0.84 -5.04 19.49
CA GLU A 103 0.96 -4.50 20.85
C GLU A 103 1.94 -3.30 20.90
N GLY A 104 3.09 -3.40 20.23
CA GLY A 104 4.10 -2.34 20.20
C GLY A 104 3.70 -1.10 19.42
N ASN A 105 2.73 -1.19 18.49
CA ASN A 105 2.12 -0.03 17.85
C ASN A 105 0.83 0.43 18.54
N HIS A 106 0.44 -0.20 19.65
CA HIS A 106 -0.79 0.10 20.40
C HIS A 106 -2.06 0.03 19.53
N TRP A 107 -2.10 -0.96 18.64
CA TRP A 107 -3.23 -1.19 17.75
C TRP A 107 -4.32 -2.00 18.45
N VAL A 108 -5.52 -1.45 18.46
CA VAL A 108 -6.73 -2.08 18.98
C VAL A 108 -7.59 -2.46 17.78
N MET A 109 -7.95 -3.73 17.66
CA MET A 109 -8.73 -4.22 16.50
C MET A 109 -10.18 -3.77 16.59
N HIS A 110 -10.70 -3.22 15.50
CA HIS A 110 -12.10 -2.80 15.37
C HIS A 110 -12.75 -3.44 14.14
N VAL A 111 -14.05 -3.71 14.25
CA VAL A 111 -14.93 -4.09 13.15
C VAL A 111 -16.22 -3.28 13.27
N ASN A 112 -16.69 -2.70 12.17
CA ASN A 112 -17.87 -1.85 12.12
C ASN A 112 -17.84 -0.68 13.12
N GLY A 113 -16.65 -0.16 13.39
CA GLY A 113 -16.44 0.92 14.36
C GLY A 113 -16.32 0.47 15.82
N THR A 114 -16.73 -0.75 16.16
CA THR A 114 -16.68 -1.29 17.53
C THR A 114 -15.39 -2.06 17.76
N GLN A 115 -14.83 -1.92 18.96
CA GLN A 115 -13.69 -2.74 19.38
C GLN A 115 -14.09 -4.21 19.37
N VAL A 116 -13.18 -5.04 18.89
CA VAL A 116 -13.36 -6.49 18.87
C VAL A 116 -13.26 -7.04 20.30
N GLU A 117 -14.33 -7.67 20.77
CA GLU A 117 -14.39 -8.44 22.01
C GLU A 117 -14.50 -9.96 21.70
N GLY A 118 -14.04 -10.81 22.61
CA GLY A 118 -14.03 -12.28 22.42
C GLY A 118 -12.78 -12.83 21.71
N GLU A 119 -12.71 -14.16 21.51
CA GLU A 119 -11.49 -14.87 21.09
C GLU A 119 -11.29 -14.94 19.57
N PHE A 120 -12.37 -15.02 18.78
CA PHE A 120 -12.34 -15.33 17.34
C PHE A 120 -11.51 -14.37 16.48
N LEU A 121 -11.40 -13.10 16.91
CA LEU A 121 -10.60 -12.07 16.24
C LEU A 121 -9.39 -11.62 17.08
N LYS A 122 -9.18 -12.21 18.27
CA LYS A 122 -7.91 -12.09 19.03
C LYS A 122 -6.82 -12.98 18.45
N ASP A 123 -7.18 -13.97 17.63
CA ASP A 123 -6.22 -14.67 16.78
C ASP A 123 -5.80 -13.76 15.62
N ILE A 124 -4.52 -13.40 15.61
CA ILE A 124 -3.90 -12.50 14.64
C ILE A 124 -3.95 -13.06 13.22
N LYS A 125 -3.89 -14.38 13.07
CA LYS A 125 -3.99 -15.03 11.76
C LYS A 125 -5.40 -14.86 11.22
N ASP A 126 -6.43 -15.07 12.04
CA ASP A 126 -7.81 -14.96 11.61
C ASP A 126 -8.21 -13.50 11.37
N ALA A 127 -7.70 -12.56 12.19
CA ALA A 127 -7.83 -11.12 11.95
C ALA A 127 -7.18 -10.69 10.63
N LYS A 128 -6.01 -11.25 10.28
CA LYS A 128 -5.36 -11.02 8.98
C LYS A 128 -6.22 -11.54 7.83
N ASP A 129 -6.67 -12.78 7.93
CA ASP A 129 -7.44 -13.42 6.86
C ASP A 129 -8.79 -12.73 6.67
N PHE A 130 -9.44 -12.28 7.76
CA PHE A 130 -10.62 -11.42 7.73
C PHE A 130 -10.34 -10.08 7.03
N THR A 131 -9.23 -9.43 7.36
CA THR A 131 -8.86 -8.13 6.76
C THR A 131 -8.62 -8.26 5.26
N ILE A 132 -7.88 -9.27 4.83
CA ILE A 132 -7.62 -9.53 3.41
C ILE A 132 -8.94 -9.74 2.65
N ARG A 133 -9.86 -10.55 3.20
CA ARG A 133 -11.18 -10.79 2.60
C ARG A 133 -12.03 -9.52 2.53
N SER A 134 -12.00 -8.70 3.59
CA SER A 134 -12.76 -7.45 3.66
C SER A 134 -12.25 -6.43 2.64
N VAL A 135 -10.92 -6.29 2.52
CA VAL A 135 -10.29 -5.41 1.53
C VAL A 135 -10.55 -5.90 0.11
N ALA A 136 -10.46 -7.21 -0.14
CA ALA A 136 -10.79 -7.78 -1.45
C ALA A 136 -12.25 -7.51 -1.84
N LYS A 137 -13.19 -7.78 -0.92
CA LYS A 137 -14.62 -7.49 -1.13
C LYS A 137 -14.89 -6.01 -1.39
N TRP A 138 -14.24 -5.11 -0.66
CA TRP A 138 -14.35 -3.67 -0.91
C TRP A 138 -13.82 -3.33 -2.31
N LEU A 139 -12.66 -3.86 -2.69
CA LEU A 139 -12.04 -3.59 -3.98
C LEU A 139 -12.88 -4.12 -5.14
N ASP A 140 -13.43 -5.32 -5.04
CA ASP A 140 -14.35 -5.91 -6.03
C ASP A 140 -15.56 -4.98 -6.27
N ALA A 141 -16.07 -4.34 -5.22
CA ALA A 141 -17.15 -3.36 -5.33
C ALA A 141 -16.71 -2.03 -5.98
N GLN A 142 -15.40 -1.71 -5.96
CA GLN A 142 -14.84 -0.52 -6.59
C GLN A 142 -14.49 -0.74 -8.07
N LEU A 143 -14.14 -1.96 -8.49
CA LEU A 143 -13.67 -2.23 -9.86
C LEU A 143 -14.65 -1.76 -10.97
N PRO A 144 -15.98 -1.93 -10.85
CA PRO A 144 -16.92 -1.40 -11.84
C PRO A 144 -16.90 0.13 -11.96
N LEU A 145 -16.48 0.84 -10.92
CA LEU A 145 -16.37 2.30 -10.89
C LEU A 145 -15.00 2.81 -11.40
N HIS A 146 -14.04 1.89 -11.55
CA HIS A 146 -12.67 2.17 -11.98
C HIS A 146 -12.25 1.18 -13.08
N PRO A 147 -12.83 1.28 -14.30
CA PRO A 147 -12.66 0.26 -15.34
C PRO A 147 -11.21 0.08 -15.85
N GLN A 148 -10.33 1.03 -15.58
CA GLN A 148 -8.90 0.96 -15.94
C GLN A 148 -8.03 0.36 -14.83
N LEU A 149 -8.57 0.19 -13.62
CA LEU A 149 -7.83 -0.31 -12.47
C LEU A 149 -7.66 -1.83 -12.54
N LYS A 150 -6.41 -2.29 -12.48
CA LYS A 150 -6.04 -3.70 -12.27
C LYS A 150 -5.46 -3.87 -10.87
N ALA A 151 -5.90 -4.89 -10.14
CA ALA A 151 -5.48 -5.13 -8.78
C ALA A 151 -4.87 -6.52 -8.58
N PHE A 152 -3.80 -6.58 -7.79
CA PHE A 152 -3.03 -7.79 -7.54
C PHE A 152 -2.70 -7.94 -6.04
N LEU A 153 -2.74 -9.17 -5.52
CA LEU A 153 -2.36 -9.48 -4.14
C LEU A 153 -1.04 -10.28 -4.10
N GLY A 154 -0.08 -9.82 -3.29
CA GLY A 154 1.32 -10.23 -3.25
C GLY A 154 1.59 -11.71 -2.97
N ARG A 155 0.62 -12.44 -2.41
CA ARG A 155 0.71 -13.90 -2.26
C ARG A 155 0.76 -14.63 -3.61
N TYR A 156 0.40 -13.95 -4.71
CA TYR A 156 0.41 -14.46 -6.09
C TYR A 156 1.47 -13.81 -7.00
N LEU A 157 2.33 -12.93 -6.49
CA LEU A 157 3.31 -12.17 -7.32
C LEU A 157 4.54 -12.97 -7.75
N ARG A 158 4.73 -14.22 -7.30
CA ARG A 158 5.81 -15.05 -7.84
C ARG A 158 5.62 -15.43 -9.31
N GLY A 159 4.41 -15.27 -9.88
CA GLY A 159 4.13 -15.61 -11.29
C GLY A 159 3.51 -14.49 -12.15
N ILE A 160 2.77 -13.54 -11.57
CA ILE A 160 1.95 -12.60 -12.36
C ILE A 160 2.75 -11.44 -12.98
N LEU A 161 3.88 -11.04 -12.37
CA LEU A 161 4.73 -9.96 -12.91
C LEU A 161 5.47 -10.35 -14.21
N GLU A 162 5.54 -11.65 -14.54
CA GLU A 162 6.23 -12.11 -15.74
C GLU A 162 5.36 -11.97 -16.99
N THR A 163 4.03 -12.12 -16.86
CA THR A 163 3.12 -12.36 -18.00
C THR A 163 2.27 -11.16 -18.44
N GLU A 164 1.79 -10.28 -17.54
CA GLU A 164 0.77 -9.27 -17.92
C GLU A 164 1.31 -7.87 -18.25
N ILE A 165 2.54 -7.53 -17.85
CA ILE A 165 3.14 -6.21 -18.14
C ILE A 165 3.70 -6.14 -19.58
N GLY A 166 3.77 -7.28 -20.28
CA GLY A 166 4.34 -7.39 -21.64
C GLY A 166 3.42 -6.99 -22.79
N THR A 167 2.14 -6.67 -22.54
CA THR A 167 1.15 -6.54 -23.62
C THR A 167 0.17 -5.41 -23.35
N GLN A 168 0.62 -4.16 -23.48
CA GLN A 168 -0.13 -3.06 -24.09
C GLN A 168 0.75 -1.81 -24.14
N VAL A 169 1.50 -1.65 -25.24
CA VAL A 169 2.11 -0.38 -25.63
C VAL A 169 1.06 0.39 -26.40
N GLY A 170 0.34 1.24 -25.68
CA GLY A 170 -0.51 2.31 -26.18
C GLY A 170 -0.47 3.41 -25.12
N THR A 171 -0.56 4.66 -25.52
CA THR A 171 -0.41 5.88 -24.70
C THR A 171 -1.35 5.90 -23.49
N VAL A 172 -1.01 5.18 -22.43
CA VAL A 172 -1.73 5.12 -21.16
C VAL A 172 -0.76 5.60 -20.09
N THR A 173 -1.14 6.68 -19.42
CA THR A 173 -0.43 7.20 -18.25
C THR A 173 -0.59 6.18 -17.13
N THR A 174 0.40 5.31 -16.88
CA THR A 174 0.24 4.24 -15.88
C THR A 174 0.70 4.71 -14.50
N ARG A 175 -0.20 4.63 -13.52
CA ARG A 175 0.05 4.95 -12.12
C ARG A 175 -0.02 3.68 -11.28
N PHE A 176 1.13 3.33 -10.67
CA PHE A 176 1.31 2.12 -9.88
C PHE A 176 1.33 2.45 -8.38
N LEU A 177 0.56 1.73 -7.58
CA LEU A 177 0.71 1.73 -6.12
C LEU A 177 1.18 0.35 -5.63
N CYS A 178 2.29 0.31 -4.91
CA CYS A 178 2.71 -0.84 -4.11
C CYS A 178 2.50 -0.57 -2.61
N LEU A 179 1.72 -1.44 -1.95
CA LEU A 179 1.60 -1.50 -0.50
C LEU A 179 2.48 -2.64 -0.01
N GLU A 180 3.73 -2.37 0.37
CA GLU A 180 4.69 -3.45 0.73
C GLU A 180 5.59 -3.06 1.91
N GLU A 181 6.36 -4.00 2.45
CA GLU A 181 7.33 -3.82 3.53
C GLU A 181 8.75 -3.52 2.99
N ALA A 182 9.53 -2.71 3.72
CA ALA A 182 10.83 -2.22 3.24
C ALA A 182 11.97 -3.25 3.09
N ARG A 183 11.87 -4.45 3.66
CA ARG A 183 13.02 -5.36 3.76
C ARG A 183 13.14 -6.39 2.63
N SER A 184 12.07 -6.70 1.90
CA SER A 184 12.13 -7.52 0.67
C SER A 184 12.40 -6.68 -0.60
N GLN A 185 12.62 -5.37 -0.44
CA GLN A 185 12.55 -4.35 -1.50
C GLN A 185 13.60 -4.45 -2.63
N GLY A 186 14.77 -5.03 -2.40
CA GLY A 186 15.84 -4.96 -3.40
C GLY A 186 15.51 -5.67 -4.71
N MET A 187 15.11 -6.93 -4.65
CA MET A 187 15.05 -7.79 -5.85
C MET A 187 13.83 -7.59 -6.74
N LEU A 188 12.63 -7.40 -6.16
CA LEU A 188 11.39 -7.33 -6.95
C LEU A 188 11.31 -5.99 -7.70
N MET A 189 11.71 -4.91 -7.02
CA MET A 189 11.63 -3.57 -7.56
C MET A 189 12.80 -3.26 -8.51
N ASP A 190 14.02 -3.79 -8.27
CA ASP A 190 15.11 -3.76 -9.26
C ASP A 190 14.73 -4.46 -10.57
N ARG A 191 14.04 -5.61 -10.51
CA ARG A 191 13.58 -6.33 -11.72
C ARG A 191 12.55 -5.51 -12.49
N LEU A 192 11.61 -4.88 -11.80
CA LEU A 192 10.64 -3.97 -12.42
C LEU A 192 11.38 -2.80 -13.08
N ILE A 193 12.16 -2.05 -12.32
CA ILE A 193 12.85 -0.84 -12.79
C ILE A 193 13.83 -1.13 -13.94
N ARG A 194 14.56 -2.25 -13.91
CA ARG A 194 15.43 -2.68 -15.02
C ARG A 194 14.64 -3.00 -16.29
N ARG A 195 13.44 -3.57 -16.19
CA ARG A 195 12.58 -3.88 -17.34
C ARG A 195 11.99 -2.60 -17.97
N TRP A 196 11.71 -1.58 -17.15
CA TRP A 196 11.23 -0.26 -17.61
C TRP A 196 12.31 0.63 -18.23
N ARG A 197 13.61 0.40 -17.97
CA ARG A 197 14.70 1.11 -18.66
C ARG A 197 14.98 0.61 -20.09
N VAL A 198 14.45 -0.56 -20.45
CA VAL A 198 14.68 -1.23 -21.75
C VAL A 198 13.50 -1.06 -22.72
N LEU A 199 12.41 -0.40 -22.27
CA LEU A 199 11.27 0.03 -23.09
C LEU A 199 11.31 1.55 -23.26
#